data_AF-A0A1S1TR51-F1
#
_entry.id   AF-A0A1S1TR51-F1
#
_cell.length_a   1.000
_cell.length_b   1.000
_cell.length_c   1.000
_cell.angle_alpha   90.00
_cell.angle_beta   90.00
_cell.angle_gamma   90.00
#
_symmetry.space_group_name_H-M   'P 1'
#
loop_
_entity.id
_entity.type
_entity.pdbx_description
1 polymer ?
#
loop_
_entity_poly.entity_id
_entity_poly.type
_entity_poly.pdbx_seq_one_letter_code
_entity_poly.pdbx_strand_id
1 'polypeptide(L)'
;MGARYGPTRPLLVDENQNFTPTVLRELLHLQERCGFALLLAGNTHRLAGTRRDTHAVDQIESRIGMRFEIGQPTREDCVRIGAEHKVEGADAYEAIATYGQYTSLRALCHLLQNCAAGTSGFGSIRLSRIETTLRGMSCGSDVLRLLRERRNDAADDLRSPA
;
A
#
# COMPACT_ATOMS: atom_id res chain seq x y z
N MET A 1 -24.82 5.23 -36.08
CA MET A 1 -23.63 4.37 -36.21
C MET A 1 -23.07 4.22 -34.81
N GLY A 2 -23.06 3.09 -34.10
CA GLY A 2 -23.08 1.68 -34.44
C GLY A 2 -22.23 1.02 -33.34
N ALA A 3 -22.88 0.56 -32.26
CA ALA A 3 -22.22 -0.02 -31.10
C ALA A 3 -21.40 -1.28 -31.49
N ARG A 4 -20.07 -1.22 -31.37
CA ARG A 4 -19.14 -2.32 -31.72
C ARG A 4 -17.89 -2.41 -30.85
N TYR A 5 -18.00 -2.12 -29.55
CA TYR A 5 -16.96 -2.56 -28.62
C TYR A 5 -17.65 -3.16 -27.40
N GLY A 6 -17.27 -4.40 -27.04
CA GLY A 6 -17.59 -4.97 -25.73
C GLY A 6 -17.06 -4.05 -24.61
N PRO A 7 -17.26 -4.39 -23.32
CA PRO A 7 -16.81 -3.52 -22.23
C PRO A 7 -15.34 -3.13 -22.47
N THR A 8 -15.10 -1.83 -22.69
CA THR A 8 -13.77 -1.30 -22.98
C THR A 8 -12.90 -1.64 -21.78
N ARG A 9 -11.95 -2.56 -21.97
CA ARG A 9 -11.06 -2.97 -20.89
C ARG A 9 -10.31 -1.73 -20.42
N PRO A 10 -10.28 -1.45 -19.10
CA PRO A 10 -9.53 -0.32 -18.60
C PRO A 10 -8.04 -0.50 -18.89
N LEU A 11 -7.38 0.60 -19.23
CA LEU A 11 -5.93 0.68 -19.28
C LEU A 11 -5.43 1.28 -17.96
N LEU A 12 -4.65 0.50 -17.19
CA LEU A 12 -3.98 0.98 -16.00
C LEU A 12 -2.51 1.26 -16.33
N VAL A 13 -2.08 2.49 -16.07
CA VAL A 13 -0.67 2.89 -16.15
C VAL A 13 -0.17 3.11 -14.73
N ASP A 14 0.74 2.25 -14.29
CA ASP A 14 1.47 2.40 -13.03
C ASP A 14 2.72 3.24 -13.22
N GLU A 15 3.21 3.85 -12.14
CA GLU A 15 4.39 4.72 -12.10
C GLU A 15 4.34 5.85 -13.15
N ASN A 16 3.17 6.49 -13.30
CA ASN A 16 2.91 7.52 -14.31
C ASN A 16 3.89 8.70 -14.26
N GLN A 17 4.54 8.94 -13.12
CA GLN A 17 5.52 10.01 -12.96
C GLN A 17 6.79 9.80 -13.81
N ASN A 18 6.99 8.59 -14.33
CA ASN A 18 8.09 8.28 -15.25
C ASN A 18 7.78 8.69 -16.70
N PHE A 19 6.54 9.03 -17.02
CA PHE A 19 6.16 9.45 -18.37
C PHE A 19 6.56 10.91 -18.60
N THR A 20 7.04 11.19 -19.80
CA THR A 20 7.20 12.58 -20.24
C THR A 20 5.82 13.21 -20.47
N PRO A 21 5.68 14.55 -20.32
CA PRO A 21 4.41 15.24 -20.60
C PRO A 21 3.85 14.95 -22.00
N THR A 22 4.72 14.76 -23.00
CA THR A 22 4.32 14.42 -24.36
C THR A 22 3.64 13.05 -24.43
N VAL A 23 4.20 12.02 -23.80
CA VAL A 23 3.61 10.68 -23.78
C VAL A 23 2.24 10.71 -23.08
N LEU A 24 2.15 11.43 -21.97
CA LEU A 24 0.91 11.53 -21.21
C LEU A 24 -0.17 12.29 -21.98
N ARG A 25 0.20 13.35 -22.73
CA ARG A 25 -0.71 14.06 -23.63
C ARG A 25 -1.23 13.15 -24.74
N GLU A 26 -0.37 12.40 -25.42
CA GLU A 26 -0.80 11.48 -26.47
C GLU A 26 -1.71 10.37 -25.94
N LEU A 27 -1.40 9.85 -24.75
CA LEU A 27 -2.23 8.84 -24.10
C LEU A 27 -3.65 9.35 -23.80
N LEU A 28 -3.78 10.60 -23.35
CA LEU A 28 -5.07 11.25 -23.13
C LEU A 28 -5.83 11.46 -24.45
N HIS A 29 -5.15 11.87 -25.53
CA HIS A 29 -5.81 11.98 -26.85
C HIS A 29 -6.31 10.62 -27.37
N LEU A 30 -5.55 9.54 -27.15
CA LEU A 30 -5.99 8.19 -27.48
C LEU A 30 -7.21 7.78 -26.65
N GLN A 31 -7.21 8.09 -25.36
CA GLN A 31 -8.35 7.84 -24.48
C GLN A 31 -9.62 8.55 -24.97
N GLU A 32 -9.53 9.84 -25.29
CA GLU A 32 -10.67 10.63 -25.79
C GLU A 32 -11.18 10.11 -27.15
N ARG A 33 -10.26 9.72 -28.05
CA ARG A 33 -10.62 9.24 -29.38
C ARG A 33 -11.20 7.83 -29.38
N CYS A 34 -10.71 6.97 -28.49
CA CYS A 34 -11.10 5.55 -28.45
C CYS A 34 -12.14 5.24 -27.37
N GLY A 35 -12.38 6.13 -26.41
CA GLY A 35 -13.43 6.00 -25.40
C GLY A 35 -13.21 4.87 -24.38
N PHE A 36 -11.96 4.53 -24.05
CA PHE A 36 -11.65 3.55 -23.01
C PHE A 36 -11.48 4.20 -21.63
N ALA A 37 -11.62 3.40 -20.57
CA ALA A 37 -11.31 3.84 -19.21
C ALA A 37 -9.79 3.86 -19.00
N LEU A 38 -9.24 5.01 -18.61
CA LEU A 38 -7.80 5.17 -18.33
C LEU A 38 -7.62 5.45 -16.83
N LEU A 39 -6.83 4.61 -16.16
CA LEU A 39 -6.42 4.79 -14.77
C LEU A 39 -4.92 5.07 -14.73
N LEU A 40 -4.54 6.17 -14.09
CA LEU A 40 -3.16 6.58 -13.91
C LEU A 40 -2.81 6.48 -12.42
N ALA A 41 -1.86 5.62 -12.08
CA ALA A 41 -1.30 5.48 -10.74
C ALA A 41 0.14 6.00 -10.71
N GLY A 42 0.52 6.67 -9.64
CA GLY A 42 1.85 7.24 -9.50
C GLY A 42 2.10 7.84 -8.13
N ASN A 43 3.37 8.01 -7.80
CA ASN A 43 3.81 8.50 -6.50
C ASN A 43 3.99 10.02 -6.52
N THR A 44 3.08 10.74 -5.84
CA THR A 44 3.03 12.22 -5.84
C THR A 44 4.35 12.89 -5.44
N HIS A 45 5.11 12.29 -4.51
CA HIS A 45 6.36 12.84 -4.01
C HIS A 45 7.48 12.98 -5.05
N ARG A 46 7.49 12.17 -6.12
CA ARG A 46 8.51 12.27 -7.18
C ARG A 46 8.17 13.33 -8.24
N LEU A 47 6.89 13.75 -8.32
CA LEU A 47 6.44 14.81 -9.23
C LEU A 47 6.90 16.21 -8.79
N ALA A 48 7.26 16.39 -7.51
CA ALA A 48 7.72 17.68 -6.99
C ALA A 48 9.10 18.10 -7.54
N GLY A 49 9.95 17.14 -7.95
CA GLY A 49 11.28 17.41 -8.51
C GLY A 49 11.31 17.80 -9.98
N THR A 50 10.22 17.54 -10.73
CA THR A 50 10.09 17.75 -12.18
C THR A 50 9.22 18.95 -12.55
N ARG A 51 9.05 19.93 -11.64
CA ARG A 51 8.38 21.24 -11.86
C ARG A 51 9.13 22.17 -12.84
N ARG A 52 9.63 21.65 -13.96
CA ARG A 52 10.21 22.46 -15.05
C ARG A 52 9.19 22.83 -16.13
N ASP A 53 8.03 22.17 -16.20
CA ASP A 53 6.98 22.45 -17.20
C ASP A 53 5.56 22.53 -16.58
N THR A 54 5.36 23.46 -15.65
CA THR A 54 4.08 23.66 -14.93
C THR A 54 2.89 23.78 -15.90
N HIS A 55 3.02 24.55 -16.98
CA HIS A 55 1.93 24.76 -17.94
C HIS A 55 1.49 23.51 -18.71
N ALA A 56 2.43 22.62 -19.06
CA ALA A 56 2.09 21.38 -19.77
C ALA A 56 1.40 20.38 -18.84
N VAL A 57 1.81 20.36 -17.56
CA VAL A 57 1.22 19.53 -16.52
C VAL A 57 -0.19 20.02 -16.18
N ASP A 58 -0.42 21.32 -16.06
CA ASP A 58 -1.76 21.88 -15.78
C ASP A 58 -2.78 21.53 -16.87
N GLN A 59 -2.37 21.56 -18.14
CA GLN A 59 -3.21 21.15 -19.27
C GLN A 59 -3.58 19.66 -19.22
N ILE A 60 -2.68 18.82 -18.72
CA ILE A 60 -2.91 17.39 -18.55
C ILE A 60 -3.83 17.15 -17.35
N GLU A 61 -3.57 17.81 -16.22
CA GLU A 61 -4.35 17.66 -14.99
C GLU A 61 -5.81 18.11 -15.19
N SER A 62 -6.06 19.16 -15.99
CA SER A 62 -7.44 19.61 -16.29
C SER A 62 -8.28 18.58 -17.07
N ARG A 63 -7.65 17.59 -17.70
CA ARG A 63 -8.33 16.49 -18.42
C ARG A 63 -8.55 15.25 -17.54
N ILE A 64 -8.03 15.24 -16.30
CA ILE A 64 -8.25 14.16 -15.34
C ILE A 64 -9.60 14.40 -14.65
N GLY A 65 -10.59 13.57 -14.97
CA GLY A 65 -11.94 13.72 -14.42
C GLY A 65 -12.09 13.36 -12.94
N MET A 66 -11.16 12.58 -12.39
CA MET A 66 -11.23 12.09 -11.01
C MET A 66 -9.84 11.83 -10.45
N ARG A 67 -9.60 12.27 -9.21
CA ARG A 67 -8.34 12.05 -8.50
C ARG A 67 -8.64 11.48 -7.12
N PHE A 68 -7.93 10.41 -6.79
CA PHE A 68 -7.94 9.83 -5.45
C PHE A 68 -6.52 9.82 -4.92
N GLU A 69 -6.37 10.29 -3.69
CA GLU A 69 -5.14 10.15 -2.94
C GLU A 69 -5.27 8.93 -2.03
N ILE A 70 -4.35 7.99 -2.17
CA ILE A 70 -4.28 6.81 -1.31
C ILE A 70 -3.29 7.14 -0.20
N GLY A 71 -3.82 7.30 1.02
CA GLY A 71 -3.03 7.57 2.20
C GLY A 71 -2.25 6.36 2.70
N GLN A 72 -1.62 6.51 3.87
CA GLN A 72 -0.98 5.40 4.56
C GLN A 72 -2.01 4.35 5.02
N PRO A 73 -1.60 3.08 5.18
CA PRO A 73 -2.49 2.03 5.63
C PRO A 73 -3.12 2.35 6.99
N THR A 74 -4.43 2.16 7.13
CA THR A 74 -5.08 2.35 8.42
C THR A 74 -4.96 1.09 9.28
N ARG A 75 -5.21 1.23 10.59
CA ARG A 75 -5.32 0.08 11.49
C ARG A 75 -6.41 -0.89 11.04
N GLU A 76 -7.53 -0.37 10.57
CA GLU A 76 -8.66 -1.18 10.08
C GLU A 76 -8.26 -2.02 8.87
N ASP A 77 -7.54 -1.44 7.90
CA ASP A 77 -7.02 -2.18 6.73
C ASP A 77 -6.13 -3.34 7.17
N CYS A 78 -5.21 -3.06 8.11
CA CYS A 78 -4.27 -4.07 8.61
C CYS A 78 -4.99 -5.20 9.36
N VAL A 79 -6.03 -4.88 10.13
CA VAL A 79 -6.84 -5.88 10.85
C VAL A 79 -7.62 -6.75 9.86
N ARG A 80 -8.25 -6.15 8.84
CA ARG A 80 -8.98 -6.89 7.81
C ARG A 80 -8.08 -7.86 7.05
N ILE A 81 -6.88 -7.40 6.67
CA ILE A 81 -5.88 -8.26 6.02
C ILE A 81 -5.39 -9.34 6.99
N GLY A 82 -5.15 -9.01 8.25
CA GLY A 82 -4.77 -9.98 9.27
C GLY A 82 -5.78 -11.12 9.45
N ALA A 83 -7.08 -10.79 9.41
CA ALA A 83 -8.16 -11.78 9.50
C ALA A 83 -8.13 -12.76 8.32
N GLU A 84 -7.91 -12.27 7.09
CA GLU A 84 -7.78 -13.11 5.90
C GLU A 84 -6.56 -14.06 5.98
N HIS A 85 -5.48 -13.60 6.60
CA HIS A 85 -4.28 -14.39 6.84
C HIS A 85 -4.31 -15.26 8.11
N LYS A 86 -5.47 -15.40 8.78
CA LYS A 86 -5.64 -16.19 10.02
C LYS A 86 -4.71 -15.76 11.16
N VAL A 87 -4.56 -14.45 11.34
CA VAL A 87 -3.85 -13.89 12.50
C VAL A 87 -4.67 -14.12 13.78
N GLU A 88 -4.00 -14.57 14.83
CA GLU A 88 -4.60 -14.85 16.15
C GLU A 88 -3.86 -14.10 17.26
N GLY A 89 -4.65 -13.54 18.19
CA GLY A 89 -4.14 -12.80 19.34
C GLY A 89 -4.21 -11.29 19.15
N ALA A 90 -4.71 -10.58 20.17
CA ALA A 90 -4.84 -9.11 20.14
C ALA A 90 -3.47 -8.43 19.97
N ASP A 91 -2.43 -9.03 20.58
CA ASP A 91 -1.03 -8.65 20.47
C ASP A 91 -0.48 -8.81 19.03
N ALA A 92 -0.85 -9.89 18.34
CA ALA A 92 -0.50 -10.11 16.94
C ALA A 92 -1.18 -9.08 16.02
N TYR A 93 -2.48 -8.79 16.26
CA TYR A 93 -3.21 -7.76 15.53
C TYR A 93 -2.62 -6.36 15.73
N GLU A 94 -2.20 -6.04 16.96
CA GLU A 94 -1.52 -4.79 17.25
C GLU A 94 -0.17 -4.71 16.53
N ALA A 95 0.59 -5.81 16.51
CA ALA A 95 1.89 -5.85 15.85
C ALA A 95 1.80 -5.65 14.34
N ILE A 96 0.85 -6.30 13.67
CA ILE A 96 0.66 -6.13 12.22
C ILE A 96 0.08 -4.76 11.86
N ALA A 97 -0.78 -4.19 12.72
CA ALA A 97 -1.30 -2.84 12.51
C ALA A 97 -0.19 -1.81 12.60
N THR A 98 0.64 -1.91 13.64
CA THR A 98 1.84 -1.09 13.78
C THR A 98 2.75 -1.27 12.56
N TYR A 99 3.07 -2.51 12.20
CA TYR A 99 3.94 -2.77 11.05
C TYR A 99 3.40 -2.16 9.75
N GLY A 100 2.13 -2.36 9.43
CA GLY A 100 1.50 -1.83 8.23
C GLY A 100 1.45 -0.30 8.19
N GLN A 101 1.15 0.34 9.31
CA GLN A 101 1.12 1.80 9.44
C GLN A 101 2.50 2.45 9.23
N TYR A 102 3.56 1.82 9.73
CA TYR A 102 4.93 2.32 9.57
C TYR A 102 5.57 1.96 8.22
N THR A 103 4.98 1.04 7.46
CA THR A 103 5.54 0.55 6.20
C THR A 103 4.58 0.75 5.03
N SER A 104 3.92 -0.31 4.57
CA SER A 104 2.91 -0.30 3.51
C SER A 104 2.09 -1.59 3.57
N LEU A 105 0.91 -1.60 2.93
CA LEU A 105 0.11 -2.82 2.77
C LEU A 105 0.89 -3.91 2.00
N ARG A 106 1.70 -3.53 1.01
CA ARG A 106 2.54 -4.49 0.28
C ARG A 106 3.54 -5.19 1.20
N ALA A 107 4.22 -4.43 2.05
CA ALA A 107 5.16 -4.99 3.02
C ALA A 107 4.44 -5.89 4.04
N LEU A 108 3.28 -5.46 4.52
CA LEU A 108 2.45 -6.26 5.44
C LEU A 108 2.03 -7.60 4.81
N CYS A 109 1.49 -7.58 3.59
CA CYS A 109 1.10 -8.81 2.90
C CYS A 109 2.30 -9.74 2.70
N HIS A 110 3.47 -9.20 2.33
CA HIS A 110 4.69 -10.00 2.18
C HIS A 110 5.13 -10.64 3.50
N LEU A 111 5.06 -9.89 4.62
CA LEU A 111 5.32 -10.43 5.95
C LEU A 111 4.36 -11.59 6.29
N LEU A 112 3.06 -11.41 6.07
CA LEU A 112 2.05 -12.42 6.39
C LEU A 112 2.16 -13.66 5.49
N GLN A 113 2.49 -13.47 4.21
CA GLN A 113 2.79 -14.58 3.28
C GLN A 113 4.00 -15.39 3.75
N ASN A 114 5.08 -14.73 4.20
CA ASN A 114 6.25 -15.42 4.76
C ASN A 114 5.95 -16.10 6.11
N CYS A 115 5.08 -15.51 6.93
CA CYS A 115 4.60 -16.14 8.14
C CYS A 115 3.87 -17.45 7.82
N ALA A 116 2.95 -17.42 6.86
CA ALA A 116 2.14 -18.56 6.42
C ALA A 116 2.97 -19.65 5.73
N ALA A 117 3.99 -19.27 4.94
CA ALA A 117 4.86 -20.23 4.26
C ALA A 117 5.58 -21.18 5.23
N GLY A 118 5.94 -20.73 6.43
CA GLY A 118 6.57 -21.58 7.43
C GLY A 118 5.64 -22.25 8.43
N THR A 119 4.31 -22.13 8.28
CA THR A 119 3.32 -22.89 9.09
C THR A 119 2.70 -24.06 8.33
N SER A 120 3.29 -24.47 7.21
CA SER A 120 2.74 -25.51 6.31
C SER A 120 1.29 -25.26 5.85
N GLY A 121 0.78 -24.02 6.00
CA GLY A 121 -0.58 -23.63 5.66
C GLY A 121 -1.67 -23.99 6.68
N PHE A 122 -1.33 -24.67 7.79
CA PHE A 122 -2.30 -25.18 8.78
C PHE A 122 -2.28 -24.46 10.14
N GLY A 123 -1.31 -23.58 10.39
CA GLY A 123 -1.17 -22.85 11.66
C GLY A 123 -1.61 -21.38 11.57
N SER A 124 -2.25 -20.89 12.62
CA SER A 124 -2.53 -19.45 12.79
C SER A 124 -1.26 -18.63 12.97
N ILE A 125 -1.30 -17.38 12.53
CA ILE A 125 -0.17 -16.46 12.67
C ILE A 125 -0.30 -15.76 14.03
N ARG A 126 0.60 -16.11 14.95
CA ARG A 126 0.71 -15.47 16.28
C ARG A 126 1.91 -14.53 16.34
N LEU A 127 1.96 -13.69 17.38
CA LEU A 127 3.03 -12.71 17.58
C LEU A 127 4.43 -13.32 17.50
N SER A 128 4.67 -14.47 18.13
CA SER A 128 5.96 -15.16 18.10
C SER A 128 6.45 -15.48 16.68
N ARG A 129 5.53 -15.82 15.77
CA ARG A 129 5.82 -16.10 14.36
C ARG A 129 6.16 -14.82 13.60
N ILE A 130 5.40 -13.76 13.84
CA ILE A 130 5.66 -12.43 13.27
C ILE A 130 7.06 -11.97 13.68
N GLU A 131 7.39 -12.04 14.98
CA GLU A 131 8.72 -11.66 15.47
C GLU A 131 9.83 -12.49 14.83
N THR A 132 9.64 -13.81 14.72
CA THR A 132 10.64 -14.71 14.12
C THR A 132 10.87 -14.38 12.65
N THR A 133 9.79 -14.12 11.90
CA THR A 133 9.85 -13.78 10.48
C THR A 133 10.54 -12.43 10.28
N LEU A 134 10.20 -11.43 11.10
CA LEU A 134 10.84 -10.12 11.05
C LEU A 134 12.33 -10.16 11.36
N ARG A 135 12.79 -11.05 12.25
CA ARG A 135 14.24 -11.23 12.52
C ARG A 135 15.00 -11.75 11.29
N GLY A 136 14.33 -12.50 10.43
CA GLY A 136 14.89 -12.99 9.17
C GLY A 136 14.83 -11.98 8.03
N MET A 137 14.11 -10.87 8.18
CA MET A 137 13.95 -9.84 7.15
C MET A 137 14.93 -8.68 7.41
N SER A 138 15.69 -8.28 6.39
CA SER A 138 16.65 -7.17 6.47
C SER A 138 16.02 -5.82 6.79
N CYS A 139 14.72 -5.64 6.53
CA CYS A 139 13.95 -4.42 6.82
C CYS A 139 13.18 -4.49 8.16
N GLY A 140 13.33 -5.56 8.94
CA GLY A 140 12.52 -5.83 10.12
C GLY A 140 13.07 -5.28 11.44
N SER A 141 14.34 -4.86 11.49
CA SER A 141 15.04 -4.49 12.74
C SER A 141 14.43 -3.28 13.44
N ASP A 142 14.13 -2.23 12.70
CA ASP A 142 13.63 -0.96 13.25
C ASP A 142 12.18 -1.11 13.73
N VAL A 143 11.37 -1.90 13.01
CA VAL A 143 9.99 -2.17 13.41
C VAL A 143 9.94 -3.14 14.59
N LEU A 144 10.84 -4.14 14.65
CA LEU A 144 10.98 -5.00 15.83
C LEU A 144 11.36 -4.22 17.08
N ARG A 145 12.19 -3.18 16.93
CA ARG A 145 12.54 -2.29 18.04
C ARG A 145 11.30 -1.54 18.52
N LEU A 146 10.53 -0.93 17.62
CA LEU A 146 9.29 -0.21 17.95
C LEU A 146 8.23 -1.11 18.61
N LEU A 147 8.08 -2.35 18.13
CA LEU A 147 7.16 -3.32 18.74
C LEU A 147 7.59 -3.70 20.16
N ARG A 148 8.89 -3.79 20.43
CA ARG A 148 9.42 -4.09 21.77
C ARG A 148 9.29 -2.91 22.71
N GLU A 149 9.56 -1.69 22.24
CA GLU A 149 9.42 -0.45 23.00
C GLU A 149 7.95 -0.29 23.46
N ARG A 150 6.97 -0.42 22.56
CA ARG A 150 5.55 -0.34 22.93
C ARG A 150 5.08 -1.45 23.86
N ARG A 151 5.62 -2.67 23.72
CA ARG A 151 5.30 -3.76 24.65
C ARG A 151 5.81 -3.47 26.05
N ASN A 152 6.98 -2.84 26.16
CA ASN A 152 7.54 -2.45 27.45
C ASN A 152 6.72 -1.32 28.08
N ASP A 153 6.29 -0.33 27.30
CA ASP A 153 5.42 0.75 27.76
C ASP A 153 4.08 0.20 28.28
N ALA A 154 3.44 -0.70 27.52
CA ALA A 154 2.21 -1.36 27.94
C ALA A 154 2.39 -2.22 29.21
N ALA A 155 3.57 -2.80 29.41
CA ALA A 155 3.88 -3.60 30.60
C ALA A 155 4.19 -2.72 31.83
N ASP A 156 4.73 -1.52 31.64
CA ASP A 156 4.98 -0.54 32.71
C ASP A 156 3.68 0.14 33.18
N ASP A 157 2.75 0.42 32.26
CA ASP A 157 1.41 0.93 32.60
C ASP A 157 0.61 -0.09 33.44
N LEU A 158 0.81 -1.39 33.21
CA LEU A 158 0.23 -2.47 34.02
C LEU A 158 0.92 -2.67 35.39
N ARG A 159 2.13 -2.12 35.57
CA ARG A 159 2.93 -2.21 36.81
C ARG A 159 2.85 -0.99 37.71
N SER A 160 2.17 0.06 37.28
CA SER A 160 1.85 1.23 38.11
C SER A 160 0.40 1.15 38.64
N PRO A 161 0.12 0.43 39.74
CA PRO A 161 -1.10 0.69 40.49
C PRO A 161 -0.95 2.02 41.24
N ALA A 162 -2.02 2.82 41.23
CA ALA A 162 -2.20 3.90 42.19
C ALA A 162 -2.25 3.37 43.64
#